data_AF-A0A372LJ59-F1
#
_entry.id   AF-A0A372LJ59-F1
#
_cell.length_a   1.000
_cell.length_b   1.000
_cell.length_c   1.000
_cell.angle_alpha   90.00
_cell.angle_beta   90.00
_cell.angle_gamma   90.00
#
_symmetry.space_group_name_H-M   'P 1'
#
loop_
_entity.id
_entity.type
_entity.pdbx_description
1 polymer ?
#
loop_
_entity_poly.entity_id
_entity_poly.type
_entity_poly.pdbx_seq_one_letter_code
_entity_poly.pdbx_strand_id
1 'polypeptide(L)'
;MESPENYDNVLLGLEPGSEVNVHTEKKTFYNAIFKKYNPDKKVGYFLIDQFYEFKSFLLPIPLRKIVSMDLPVELQQGNQDTEGQEVLFNLSQSVSDDDE
;
A
#
# COMPACT_ATOMS: atom_id res chain seq x y z
N MET A 1 11.06 -10.56 -20.89
CA MET A 1 10.23 -10.97 -19.74
C MET A 1 10.31 -9.83 -18.77
N GLU A 2 9.26 -9.02 -18.70
CA GLU A 2 9.15 -7.91 -17.76
C GLU A 2 9.28 -8.51 -16.36
N SER A 3 10.27 -8.02 -15.60
CA SER A 3 10.49 -8.44 -14.22
C SER A 3 9.19 -8.26 -13.45
N PRO A 4 8.73 -9.24 -12.66
CA PRO A 4 7.59 -9.01 -11.78
C PRO A 4 7.95 -7.77 -10.96
N GLU A 5 7.19 -6.69 -11.13
CA GLU A 5 7.42 -5.45 -10.40
C GLU A 5 7.56 -5.83 -8.94
N ASN A 6 8.74 -5.55 -8.38
CA ASN A 6 9.03 -6.07 -7.06
C ASN A 6 8.31 -5.18 -6.04
N TYR A 7 7.07 -5.57 -5.70
CA TYR A 7 6.22 -4.90 -4.69
C TYR A 7 6.84 -4.87 -3.29
N ASP A 8 8.09 -5.31 -3.12
CA ASP A 8 8.91 -5.16 -1.93
C ASP A 8 8.89 -3.72 -1.40
N ASN A 9 9.32 -2.74 -2.20
CA ASN A 9 9.44 -1.35 -1.75
C ASN A 9 8.07 -0.72 -1.48
N VAL A 10 7.08 -1.08 -2.30
CA VAL A 10 5.70 -0.64 -2.14
C VAL A 10 5.15 -1.10 -0.81
N LEU A 11 5.26 -2.39 -0.49
CA LEU A 11 4.73 -2.96 0.75
C LEU A 11 5.55 -2.62 2.00
N LEU A 12 6.82 -2.23 1.84
CA LEU A 12 7.63 -1.67 2.92
C LEU A 12 7.21 -0.23 3.27
N GLY A 13 6.79 0.56 2.28
CA GLY A 13 6.33 1.94 2.46
C GLY A 13 4.83 2.06 2.76
N LEU A 14 4.06 1.00 2.58
CA LEU A 14 2.61 1.02 2.80
C LEU A 14 2.29 0.99 4.29
N GLU A 15 1.41 1.88 4.74
CA GLU A 15 1.00 1.92 6.14
C GLU A 15 0.05 0.75 6.47
N PRO A 16 0.25 0.06 7.61
CA PRO A 16 -0.74 -0.89 8.11
C PRO A 16 -2.11 -0.24 8.26
N GLY A 17 -3.12 -0.77 7.59
CA GLY A 17 -4.47 -0.21 7.53
C GLY A 17 -4.85 0.37 6.17
N SER A 18 -3.89 0.60 5.27
CA SER A 18 -4.19 1.07 3.91
C SER A 18 -5.08 0.09 3.16
N GLU A 19 -6.08 0.64 2.48
CA GLU A 19 -6.96 -0.10 1.57
C GLU A 19 -6.31 -0.20 0.19
N VAL A 20 -6.19 -1.42 -0.31
CA VAL A 20 -5.57 -1.73 -1.61
C VAL A 20 -6.43 -2.72 -2.39
N ASN A 21 -6.36 -2.66 -3.71
CA ASN A 21 -6.79 -3.79 -4.54
C ASN A 21 -5.58 -4.63 -4.90
N VAL A 22 -5.64 -5.94 -4.64
CA VAL A 22 -4.55 -6.86 -4.96
C VAL A 22 -4.98 -7.76 -6.09
N HIS A 23 -4.30 -7.66 -7.23
CA HIS A 23 -4.52 -8.53 -8.36
C HIS A 23 -3.49 -9.66 -8.33
N THR A 24 -3.99 -10.89 -8.37
CA THR A 24 -3.16 -12.07 -8.54
C THR A 24 -3.46 -12.74 -9.87
N GLU A 25 -2.61 -13.68 -10.30
CA GLU A 25 -2.84 -14.51 -11.49
C GLU A 25 -4.21 -15.21 -11.49
N LYS A 26 -4.79 -15.47 -10.31
CA LYS A 26 -6.01 -16.27 -10.15
C LYS A 26 -7.25 -15.46 -9.80
N LYS A 27 -7.09 -14.35 -9.07
CA LYS A 27 -8.19 -13.60 -8.48
C LYS A 27 -7.75 -12.17 -8.15
N THR A 28 -8.70 -11.26 -8.23
CA THR A 28 -8.59 -9.91 -7.67
C THR A 28 -9.25 -9.84 -6.30
N PHE A 29 -8.56 -9.22 -5.35
CA PHE A 29 -9.07 -8.91 -4.01
C PHE A 29 -9.29 -7.41 -3.92
N TYR A 30 -10.55 -7.00 -3.93
CA TYR A 30 -10.95 -5.61 -3.80
C TYR A 30 -11.03 -5.19 -2.34
N ASN A 31 -10.70 -3.92 -2.07
CA ASN A 31 -10.81 -3.28 -0.76
C ASN A 31 -10.14 -4.10 0.35
N ALA A 32 -8.98 -4.67 0.04
CA ALA A 32 -8.21 -5.47 0.99
C ALA A 32 -7.42 -4.54 1.90
N ILE A 33 -7.46 -4.78 3.21
CA ILE A 33 -6.73 -3.96 4.18
C ILE A 33 -5.33 -4.56 4.39
N PHE A 34 -4.31 -3.84 3.97
CA PHE A 34 -2.93 -4.24 4.26
C PHE A 34 -2.67 -4.23 5.77
N LYS A 35 -2.08 -5.31 6.30
CA LYS A 35 -1.77 -5.42 7.74
C LYS A 35 -0.29 -5.40 8.03
N LYS A 36 0.51 -6.11 7.24
CA LYS A 36 1.96 -6.16 7.40
C LYS A 36 2.62 -6.83 6.20
N TYR A 37 3.91 -6.55 6.05
CA TYR A 37 4.78 -7.21 5.09
C TYR A 37 5.89 -7.98 5.81
N ASN A 38 6.17 -9.21 5.36
CA ASN A 38 7.35 -9.96 5.80
C ASN A 38 8.36 -10.01 4.63
N PRO A 39 9.45 -9.21 4.70
CA PRO A 39 10.44 -9.12 3.62
C PRO A 39 11.28 -10.40 3.46
N ASP A 40 11.53 -11.13 4.54
CA ASP A 40 12.30 -12.38 4.49
C ASP A 40 11.55 -13.46 3.70
N LYS A 41 10.23 -13.53 3.89
CA LYS A 41 9.35 -14.52 3.25
C LYS A 41 8.77 -14.04 1.93
N LYS A 42 8.91 -12.74 1.61
CA LYS A 42 8.24 -12.10 0.47
C LYS A 42 6.73 -12.36 0.48
N VAL A 43 6.10 -12.12 1.64
CA VAL A 43 4.65 -12.31 1.85
C VAL A 43 4.02 -11.06 2.45
N GLY A 44 3.03 -10.50 1.75
CA GLY A 44 2.12 -9.49 2.29
C GLY A 44 0.91 -10.15 2.96
N TYR A 45 0.46 -9.59 4.08
CA TYR A 45 -0.71 -10.07 4.80
C TYR A 45 -1.84 -9.05 4.67
N PHE A 46 -2.97 -9.51 4.12
CA PHE A 46 -4.11 -8.67 3.78
C PHE A 46 -5.35 -9.19 4.49
N LEU A 47 -6.10 -8.30 5.12
CA LEU A 47 -7.42 -8.63 5.64
C LEU A 47 -8.41 -8.45 4.50
N ILE A 48 -9.11 -9.53 4.15
CA ILE A 48 -10.04 -9.56 3.02
C ILE A 48 -11.45 -9.77 3.55
N ASP A 49 -12.42 -9.24 2.82
CA ASP A 49 -13.85 -9.50 3.01
C ASP A 49 -14.42 -8.96 4.33
N GLN A 50 -14.55 -7.64 4.40
CA GLN A 50 -15.34 -6.99 5.45
C GLN A 50 -16.86 -7.04 5.21
N PHE A 51 -17.29 -7.36 3.98
CA PHE A 51 -18.69 -7.27 3.57
C PHE A 51 -19.42 -8.62 3.46
N TYR A 52 -18.71 -9.75 3.59
CA TYR A 52 -19.33 -11.07 3.60
C TYR A 52 -19.62 -11.54 5.02
N GLU A 53 -20.75 -12.23 5.16
CA GLU A 53 -21.39 -12.66 6.41
C GLU A 53 -20.46 -13.44 7.36
N PHE A 54 -19.39 -14.04 6.81
CA PHE A 54 -18.37 -14.79 7.52
C PHE A 54 -17.08 -13.96 7.65
N LYS A 55 -17.12 -12.97 8.55
CA LYS A 55 -16.00 -12.27 9.21
C LYS A 55 -14.64 -12.26 8.48
N SER A 56 -14.13 -11.05 8.29
CA SER A 56 -12.83 -10.77 7.65
C SER A 56 -11.72 -11.73 8.07
N PHE A 57 -11.03 -12.29 7.08
CA PHE A 57 -9.93 -13.25 7.30
C PHE A 57 -8.60 -12.67 6.83
N LEU A 58 -7.53 -13.00 7.55
CA LEU A 58 -6.18 -12.61 7.18
C LEU A 58 -5.63 -13.58 6.14
N LEU A 59 -5.40 -13.09 4.93
CA LEU A 59 -4.83 -13.85 3.82
C LEU A 59 -3.36 -13.50 3.61
N PRO A 60 -2.42 -14.47 3.75
CA PRO A 60 -1.05 -14.30 3.28
C PRO A 60 -0.98 -14.43 1.74
N ILE A 61 -0.46 -13.42 1.06
CA ILE A 61 -0.26 -13.40 -0.39
C ILE A 61 1.25 -13.25 -0.68
N PRO A 62 1.90 -14.26 -1.30
CA PRO A 62 3.29 -14.14 -1.76
C PRO A 62 3.41 -13.08 -2.87
N LEU A 63 4.47 -12.24 -2.82
CA LEU A 63 4.68 -11.17 -3.81
C LEU A 63 4.74 -11.69 -5.24
N ARG A 64 5.37 -12.85 -5.46
CA ARG A 64 5.42 -13.53 -6.76
C ARG A 64 4.05 -13.88 -7.37
N LYS A 65 2.97 -13.78 -6.59
CA LYS A 65 1.60 -14.03 -7.04
C LYS A 65 0.84 -12.75 -7.31
N ILE A 66 1.38 -11.60 -6.94
CA ILE A 66 0.81 -10.28 -7.22
C ILE A 66 1.27 -9.89 -8.63
N VAL A 67 0.29 -9.66 -9.51
CA VAL A 67 0.52 -9.22 -10.89
C VAL A 67 0.30 -7.71 -11.04
N SER A 68 -0.57 -7.14 -10.21
CA SER A 68 -0.74 -5.70 -10.08
C SER A 68 -1.34 -5.36 -8.70
N MET A 69 -1.20 -4.11 -8.29
CA MET A 69 -1.80 -3.57 -7.07
C MET A 69 -2.29 -2.15 -7.30
N ASP A 70 -3.54 -1.87 -6.96
CA ASP A 70 -4.04 -0.50 -6.89
C ASP A 70 -3.79 0.01 -5.47
N LEU A 71 -2.98 1.07 -5.37
CA LEU A 71 -2.65 1.73 -4.11
C LEU A 71 -3.69 2.80 -3.76
N PRO A 72 -3.79 3.22 -2.48
CA PRO A 72 -4.55 4.41 -2.10
C PRO A 72 -4.19 5.62 -2.96
N VAL A 73 -5.18 6.47 -3.28
CA VAL A 73 -5.02 7.64 -4.16
C VAL A 73 -3.92 8.58 -3.65
N GLU A 74 -3.74 8.65 -2.33
CA GLU A 74 -2.72 9.45 -1.65
C GLU A 74 -1.29 8.99 -1.98
N LEU A 75 -1.11 7.71 -2.33
CA LEU A 75 0.18 7.12 -2.70
C LEU A 75 0.41 7.08 -4.21
N GLN A 76 -0.61 7.39 -5.03
CA GLN A 76 -0.51 7.41 -6.48
C GLN A 76 0.15 8.69 -7.02
N GLN A 77 0.35 9.72 -6.19
CA GLN A 77 0.94 11.01 -6.59
C GLN A 77 2.47 10.97 -6.83
N GLY A 78 3.12 9.81 -6.69
CA GLY A 78 4.56 9.67 -6.85
C GLY A 78 5.07 9.31 -8.26
N ASN A 79 4.20 8.99 -9.23
CA ASN A 79 4.62 8.48 -10.55
C ASN A 79 3.66 8.89 -11.70
N GLN A 80 3.13 10.10 -11.66
CA GLN A 80 2.51 10.71 -12.85
C GLN A 80 3.18 12.06 -13.10
N ASP A 81 4.10 12.09 -14.06
CA ASP A 81 4.58 13.35 -14.62
C ASP A 81 3.39 14.10 -15.25
N THR A 82 3.43 15.42 -15.05
CA THR A 82 2.73 16.53 -15.73
C THR A 82 1.41 17.07 -15.12
N GLU A 83 1.57 18.31 -14.63
CA GLU A 83 0.62 19.43 -14.53
C GLU A 83 -0.43 19.42 -13.41
N GLY A 84 -0.05 20.09 -12.32
CA GLY A 84 -0.97 20.97 -11.60
C GLY A 84 -1.58 20.39 -10.34
N GLN A 85 -0.86 20.51 -9.22
CA GLN A 85 -1.43 21.04 -7.97
C GLN A 85 -0.32 21.21 -6.93
N GLU A 86 0.09 22.46 -6.73
CA GLU A 86 0.64 22.87 -5.45
C GLU A 86 -0.42 22.60 -4.39
N VAL A 87 -0.13 21.76 -3.40
CA VAL A 87 -0.44 22.06 -1.99
C VAL A 87 0.15 21.01 -1.04
N LEU A 88 0.96 21.53 -0.10
CA LEU A 88 1.08 21.10 1.29
C LEU A 88 1.91 19.83 1.59
N PHE A 89 3.23 20.01 1.69
CA PHE A 89 3.99 19.35 2.77
C PHE A 89 5.11 20.27 3.24
N ASN A 90 4.75 21.30 4.01
CA ASN A 90 5.71 22.11 4.76
C ASN A 90 5.21 22.37 6.20
N LEU A 91 4.81 21.29 6.88
CA LEU A 91 4.65 21.32 8.34
C LEU A 91 5.56 20.28 8.97
N SER A 92 6.85 20.58 8.95
CA SER A 92 7.79 20.14 9.97
C SER A 92 9.03 21.03 9.91
N GLN A 93 9.45 21.50 11.07
CA GLN A 93 10.54 22.45 11.35
C GLN A 93 10.08 23.92 11.23
N SER A 94 9.94 24.69 12.29
CA SER A 94 10.79 24.76 13.48
C SER A 94 9.99 25.25 14.70
N VAL A 95 9.92 24.41 15.73
CA VAL A 95 9.93 24.88 17.11
C VAL A 95 11.32 25.45 17.36
N SER A 96 11.38 26.72 17.75
CA SER A 96 12.52 27.29 18.47
C SER A 96 11.92 28.29 19.45
N ASP A 97 11.87 27.85 20.70
CA ASP A 97 11.80 28.67 21.89
C ASP A 97 12.90 29.74 21.85
N ASP A 98 12.56 30.98 22.19
CA ASP A 98 13.41 32.03 22.74
C ASP A 98 12.43 33.13 23.21
N ASP A 99 11.96 33.09 24.46
CA ASP A 99 12.55 33.71 25.66
C ASP A 99 12.73 35.24 25.59
N GLU A 100 12.02 35.89 26.52
CA GLU A 100 12.09 37.29 27.04
C GLU A 100 11.77 38.51 26.16
#